data_AF-X1HMH6-F1
#
_entry.id   AF-X1HMH6-F1
#
_cell.length_a   1.000
_cell.length_b   1.000
_cell.length_c   1.000
_cell.angle_alpha   90.00
_cell.angle_beta   90.00
_cell.angle_gamma   90.00
#
_symmetry.space_group_name_H-M   'P 1'
#
loop_
_entity.id
_entity.type
_entity.pdbx_description
1 polymer ?
#
loop_
_entity_poly.entity_id
_entity_poly.type
_entity_poly.pdbx_seq_one_letter_code
_entity_poly.pdbx_strand_id
1 'polypeptide(L)'
;HDYKTSKSLPEQSKMDEDRQLALYQIGIQNMWNDVGSVELVWHYVAFDKEIRSKRTEEELDELKKDTIDLIEKIEATREFLPNESILCGWCYYKDICPLYKHEYMVGNLPVNKYLKDSGVKLVNEFAKLDDKKKSYKAKIEEIDEELEEIKEAVIQYAGNIGVKVVIGSDHKLKIASSEKINVPGKGTRERESLIELLSQLNRLEEVSVFDVAELKKAIKEEKWDSDILDEIKKYVEIETVKSVRLSKSKRED
;
A
#
# COMPACT_ATOMS: atom_id res chain seq x y z
N HIS A 1 23.63 35.26 21.16
CA HIS A 1 22.79 35.01 22.34
C HIS A 1 21.33 35.07 21.92
N ASP A 2 20.53 34.05 22.23
CA ASP A 2 19.09 34.00 21.98
C ASP A 2 18.36 33.54 23.25
N TYR A 3 17.29 34.23 23.63
CA TYR A 3 16.56 33.97 24.89
C TYR A 3 15.26 33.24 24.59
N LYS A 4 15.09 32.05 25.20
CA LYS A 4 13.94 31.17 25.04
C LYS A 4 13.11 31.08 26.33
N THR A 5 11.80 31.18 26.18
CA THR A 5 10.80 31.02 27.25
C THR A 5 10.05 29.68 27.17
N SER A 6 10.59 28.71 26.42
CA SER A 6 9.95 27.40 26.25
C SER A 6 9.83 26.65 27.58
N LYS A 7 8.77 25.84 27.69
CA LYS A 7 8.51 24.98 28.86
C LYS A 7 9.28 23.66 28.84
N SER A 8 10.08 23.43 27.82
CA SER A 8 10.94 22.25 27.65
C SER A 8 12.38 22.70 27.40
N LEU A 9 13.32 21.91 27.90
CA LEU A 9 14.74 22.07 27.65
C LEU A 9 15.18 21.03 26.61
N PRO A 10 15.73 21.43 25.45
CA PRO A 10 16.21 20.48 24.46
C PRO A 10 17.56 19.87 24.86
N GLU A 11 17.91 18.77 24.18
CA GLU A 11 19.22 18.14 24.30
C GLU A 11 20.30 18.95 23.56
N GLN A 12 21.55 18.81 24.00
CA GLN A 12 22.72 19.49 23.42
C GLN A 12 22.88 19.16 21.93
N SER A 13 22.77 17.87 21.56
CA SER A 13 22.85 17.38 20.17
C SER A 13 21.89 18.12 19.23
N LYS A 14 20.65 18.36 19.68
CA LYS A 14 19.67 19.11 18.91
C LYS A 14 20.07 20.57 18.68
N MET A 15 20.66 21.20 19.69
CA MET A 15 21.14 22.58 19.57
C MET A 15 22.43 22.65 18.73
N ASP A 16 23.22 21.58 18.72
CA ASP A 16 24.39 21.42 17.86
C ASP A 16 24.02 21.18 16.38
N GLU A 17 22.76 20.95 16.06
CA GLU A 17 22.26 20.90 14.66
C GLU A 17 21.32 22.07 14.34
N ASP A 18 20.98 22.90 15.33
CA ASP A 18 20.03 24.00 15.13
C ASP A 18 20.63 25.08 14.22
N ARG A 19 19.87 25.42 13.18
CA ARG A 19 20.28 26.39 12.16
C ARG A 19 20.12 27.85 12.57
N GLN A 20 19.33 28.17 13.60
CA GLN A 20 18.91 29.54 13.89
C GLN A 20 20.10 30.44 14.21
N LEU A 21 20.88 30.11 15.24
CA LEU A 21 22.05 30.92 15.62
C LEU A 21 23.21 30.78 14.64
N ALA A 22 23.35 29.63 13.98
CA ALA A 22 24.37 29.43 12.95
C ALA A 22 24.16 30.35 11.73
N LEU A 23 22.91 30.61 11.31
CA LEU A 23 22.60 31.60 10.28
C LEU A 23 23.00 33.03 10.71
N TYR A 24 22.82 33.39 11.98
CA TYR A 24 23.31 34.68 12.50
C TYR A 24 24.84 34.76 12.49
N GLN A 25 25.53 33.68 12.84
CA GLN A 25 27.00 33.61 12.76
C GLN A 25 27.48 33.91 11.33
N ILE A 26 26.89 33.27 10.32
CA ILE A 26 27.21 33.53 8.89
C ILE A 26 27.03 35.01 8.55
N GLY A 27 25.91 35.60 8.98
CA GLY A 27 25.64 37.02 8.77
C GLY A 27 26.71 37.94 9.38
N ILE A 28 27.09 37.69 10.63
CA ILE A 28 28.08 38.50 11.36
C ILE A 28 29.46 38.38 10.69
N GLN A 29 29.91 37.16 10.36
CA GLN A 29 31.21 36.96 9.72
C GLN A 29 31.29 37.56 8.30
N ASN A 30 30.15 37.66 7.59
CA ASN A 30 30.09 38.34 6.28
C ASN A 30 30.08 39.87 6.41
N MET A 31 29.59 40.41 7.53
CA MET A 31 29.51 41.86 7.75
C MET A 31 30.83 42.45 8.26
N TRP A 32 31.62 41.68 9.00
CA TRP A 32 32.81 42.16 9.69
C TRP A 32 33.99 41.19 9.51
N ASN A 33 35.13 41.72 9.02
CA ASN A 33 36.33 40.94 8.72
C ASN A 33 37.21 40.65 9.96
N ASP A 34 36.86 41.20 11.12
CA ASP A 34 37.59 41.09 12.39
C ASP A 34 36.91 40.14 13.40
N VAL A 35 35.95 39.34 12.95
CA VAL A 35 35.28 38.33 13.76
C VAL A 35 36.21 37.14 13.98
N GLY A 36 36.84 37.07 15.16
CA GLY A 36 37.77 35.99 15.49
C GLY A 36 37.10 34.65 15.84
N SER A 37 36.12 34.66 16.75
CA SER A 37 35.41 33.44 17.16
C SER A 37 33.97 33.76 17.56
N VAL A 38 33.04 32.88 17.21
CA VAL A 38 31.61 33.02 17.55
C VAL A 38 31.19 31.85 18.44
N GLU A 39 30.39 32.15 19.46
CA GLU A 39 29.73 31.14 20.30
C GLU A 39 28.21 31.35 20.24
N LEU A 40 27.49 30.25 19.97
CA LEU A 40 26.05 30.21 19.87
C LEU A 40 25.49 29.90 21.25
N VAL A 41 24.82 30.87 21.88
CA VAL A 41 24.33 30.74 23.26
C VAL A 41 22.82 30.89 23.31
N TRP A 42 22.11 29.85 23.76
CA TRP A 42 20.69 29.87 24.05
C TRP A 42 20.45 29.93 25.56
N HIS A 43 19.62 30.88 25.99
CA HIS A 43 19.24 31.10 27.38
C HIS A 43 17.82 30.57 27.61
N TYR A 44 17.67 29.46 28.34
CA TYR A 44 16.37 28.88 28.71
C TYR A 44 15.93 29.43 30.06
N VAL A 45 15.25 30.58 30.03
CA VAL A 45 14.94 31.40 31.21
C VAL A 45 14.13 30.63 32.26
N ALA A 46 13.18 29.79 31.83
CA ALA A 46 12.34 29.00 32.75
C ALA A 46 13.13 27.94 33.54
N PHE A 47 14.33 27.57 33.07
CA PHE A 47 15.18 26.54 33.67
C PHE A 47 16.44 27.11 34.31
N ASP A 48 16.68 28.42 34.17
CA ASP A 48 17.93 29.09 34.54
C ASP A 48 19.17 28.35 33.97
N LYS A 49 19.10 27.99 32.68
CA LYS A 49 20.14 27.21 31.99
C LYS A 49 20.54 27.83 30.67
N GLU A 50 21.81 27.68 30.35
CA GLU A 50 22.37 28.00 29.06
C GLU A 50 22.74 26.72 28.30
N ILE A 51 22.53 26.74 26.99
CA ILE A 51 23.09 25.76 26.07
C ILE A 51 24.02 26.51 25.12
N ARG A 52 25.25 26.02 24.99
CA ARG A 52 26.30 26.64 24.17
C ARG A 52 26.72 25.71 23.07
N SER A 53 26.96 26.25 21.88
CA SER A 53 27.40 25.51 20.71
C SER A 53 28.37 26.34 19.87
N LYS A 54 29.16 25.67 19.05
CA LYS A 54 30.09 26.27 18.08
C LYS A 54 29.90 25.58 16.74
N ARG A 55 30.25 26.29 15.67
CA ARG A 55 30.25 25.75 14.31
C ARG A 55 31.65 25.77 13.73
N THR A 56 32.02 24.71 13.01
CA THR A 56 33.18 24.72 12.13
C THR A 56 32.85 25.45 10.84
N GLU A 57 33.87 25.85 10.06
CA GLU A 57 33.62 26.51 8.78
C GLU A 57 32.91 25.56 7.81
N GLU A 58 33.24 24.27 7.84
CA GLU A 58 32.60 23.24 7.01
C GLU A 58 31.10 23.12 7.31
N GLU A 59 30.70 23.13 8.58
CA GLU A 59 29.28 23.10 9.00
C GLU A 59 28.54 24.36 8.55
N LEU A 60 29.21 25.52 8.57
CA LEU A 60 28.62 26.77 8.08
C LEU A 60 28.46 26.76 6.56
N ASP A 61 29.42 26.23 5.82
CA ASP A 61 29.36 26.13 4.37
C ASP A 61 28.29 25.14 3.91
N GLU A 62 28.13 24.01 4.60
CA GLU A 62 27.02 23.08 4.39
C GLU A 62 25.68 23.75 4.66
N LEU A 63 25.53 24.44 5.81
CA LEU A 63 24.32 25.18 6.13
C LEU A 63 24.00 26.28 5.10
N LYS A 64 25.00 27.00 4.59
CA LYS A 64 24.83 28.00 3.53
C LYS A 64 24.26 27.34 2.27
N LYS A 65 24.87 26.24 1.83
CA LYS A 65 24.43 25.50 0.65
C LYS A 65 23.00 25.00 0.81
N ASP A 66 22.70 24.29 1.90
CA ASP A 66 21.36 23.75 2.17
C ASP A 66 20.30 24.86 2.25
N THR A 67 20.68 26.02 2.77
CA THR A 67 19.80 27.19 2.82
C THR A 67 19.52 27.76 1.43
N ILE A 68 20.53 27.85 0.56
CA ILE A 68 20.37 28.31 -0.82
C ILE A 68 19.51 27.32 -1.61
N ASP A 69 19.80 26.01 -1.52
CA ASP A 69 19.03 24.96 -2.19
C ASP A 69 17.55 25.01 -1.77
N LEU A 70 17.28 25.28 -0.48
CA LEU A 70 15.92 25.47 0.02
C LEU A 70 15.25 26.72 -0.55
N ILE A 71 15.98 27.84 -0.67
CA ILE A 71 15.47 29.09 -1.26
C ILE A 71 15.11 28.85 -2.74
N GLU A 72 16.02 28.27 -3.51
CA GLU A 72 15.80 27.96 -4.93
C GLU A 72 14.59 27.05 -5.11
N LYS A 73 14.44 26.03 -4.26
CA LYS A 73 13.26 25.16 -4.25
C LYS A 73 11.98 25.95 -3.98
N ILE A 74 11.98 26.87 -3.00
CA ILE A 74 10.81 27.69 -2.67
C ILE A 74 10.45 28.61 -3.86
N GLU A 75 11.43 29.26 -4.48
CA GLU A 75 11.22 30.17 -5.62
C GLU A 75 10.75 29.44 -6.89
N ALA A 76 11.23 28.21 -7.10
CA ALA A 76 10.79 27.35 -8.21
C ALA A 76 9.40 26.72 -7.96
N THR A 77 8.97 26.60 -6.72
CA THR A 77 7.69 25.97 -6.36
C THR A 77 6.51 26.84 -6.83
N ARG A 78 5.62 26.26 -7.64
CA ARG A 78 4.40 26.91 -8.12
C ARG A 78 3.17 26.59 -7.27
N GLU A 79 3.16 25.41 -6.68
CA GLU A 79 2.06 24.93 -5.84
C GLU A 79 2.62 24.41 -4.51
N PHE A 80 2.13 25.00 -3.42
CA PHE A 80 2.49 24.59 -2.06
C PHE A 80 1.44 23.62 -1.52
N LEU A 81 1.62 22.34 -1.84
CA LEU A 81 0.75 21.30 -1.33
C LEU A 81 0.96 21.12 0.19
N PRO A 82 -0.12 21.00 0.98
CA PRO A 82 0.03 20.79 2.41
C PRO A 82 0.59 19.41 2.70
N ASN A 83 1.31 19.30 3.81
CA ASN A 83 1.76 18.03 4.36
C ASN A 83 1.23 17.91 5.80
N GLU A 84 0.54 16.81 6.09
CA GLU A 84 -0.02 16.59 7.43
C GLU A 84 1.08 16.28 8.43
N SER A 85 0.99 16.90 9.60
CA SER A 85 1.89 16.66 10.71
C SER A 85 1.21 16.97 12.04
N ILE A 86 1.88 16.68 13.15
CA ILE A 86 1.41 17.05 14.48
C ILE A 86 1.20 18.56 14.65
N LEU A 87 1.86 19.38 13.81
CA LEU A 87 1.72 20.84 13.82
C LEU A 87 0.40 21.31 13.20
N CYS A 88 -0.30 20.46 12.44
CA CYS A 88 -1.61 20.81 11.90
C CYS A 88 -2.58 21.21 13.01
N GLY A 89 -2.50 20.60 14.20
CA GLY A 89 -3.31 20.98 15.37
C GLY A 89 -3.19 22.45 15.79
N TRP A 90 -2.05 23.08 15.50
CA TRP A 90 -1.71 24.46 15.88
C TRP A 90 -1.68 25.43 14.68
N CYS A 91 -2.03 24.95 13.48
CA CYS A 91 -1.97 25.74 12.27
C CYS A 91 -3.11 26.77 12.20
N TYR A 92 -2.77 28.05 12.03
CA TYR A 92 -3.74 29.15 11.87
C TYR A 92 -4.41 29.19 10.50
N TYR A 93 -3.89 28.46 9.51
CA TYR A 93 -4.35 28.52 8.11
C TYR A 93 -5.25 27.33 7.72
N LYS A 94 -5.91 26.69 8.69
CA LYS A 94 -6.80 25.54 8.44
C LYS A 94 -7.99 25.89 7.54
N ASP A 95 -8.47 27.13 7.64
CA ASP A 95 -9.56 27.69 6.86
C ASP A 95 -9.28 27.73 5.35
N ILE A 96 -8.02 27.91 4.96
CA ILE A 96 -7.58 27.90 3.56
C ILE A 96 -6.86 26.61 3.14
N CYS A 97 -6.42 25.79 4.09
CA CYS A 97 -5.73 24.53 3.81
C CYS A 97 -6.68 23.54 3.11
N PRO A 98 -6.32 22.96 1.95
CA PRO A 98 -7.24 22.10 1.21
C PRO A 98 -7.62 20.82 1.97
N LEU A 99 -6.85 20.42 2.99
CA LEU A 99 -7.17 19.27 3.85
C LEU A 99 -8.19 19.60 4.94
N TYR A 100 -8.27 20.86 5.40
CA TYR A 100 -9.09 21.26 6.56
C TYR A 100 -10.17 22.30 6.22
N LYS A 101 -10.12 22.92 5.03
CA LYS A 101 -11.02 24.03 4.65
C LYS A 101 -12.50 23.66 4.72
N HIS A 102 -12.87 22.43 4.37
CA HIS A 102 -14.28 21.99 4.41
C HIS A 102 -14.73 21.79 5.86
N GLU A 103 -13.90 21.16 6.70
CA GLU A 103 -14.14 21.03 8.14
C GLU A 103 -14.37 22.41 8.77
N TYR A 104 -13.51 23.38 8.46
CA TYR A 104 -13.65 24.75 8.98
C TYR A 104 -14.90 25.46 8.45
N MET A 105 -15.23 25.27 7.16
CA MET A 105 -16.43 25.83 6.53
C MET A 105 -17.72 25.32 7.20
N VAL A 106 -17.79 24.03 7.54
CA VAL A 106 -19.00 23.43 8.09
C VAL A 106 -19.03 23.37 9.62
N GLY A 107 -17.87 23.44 10.28
CA GLY A 107 -17.72 23.23 11.72
C GLY A 107 -18.45 24.26 12.59
N ASN A 108 -18.67 25.47 12.07
CA ASN A 108 -19.42 26.53 12.76
C ASN A 108 -20.90 26.60 12.35
N LEU A 109 -21.37 25.74 11.45
CA LEU A 109 -22.76 25.77 10.99
C LEU A 109 -23.68 25.11 12.02
N PRO A 110 -24.86 25.70 12.30
CA PRO A 110 -25.92 25.00 13.03
C PRO A 110 -26.29 23.69 12.34
N VAL A 111 -26.68 22.68 13.12
CA VAL A 111 -26.94 21.29 12.65
C VAL A 111 -27.83 21.24 11.41
N ASN A 112 -28.89 22.05 11.35
CA ASN A 112 -29.81 22.10 10.23
C ASN A 112 -29.20 22.64 8.92
N LYS A 113 -28.15 23.45 9.01
CA LYS A 113 -27.36 23.94 7.86
C LYS A 113 -26.22 22.98 7.52
N TYR A 114 -25.53 22.44 8.53
CA TYR A 114 -24.51 21.41 8.38
C TYR A 114 -25.05 20.20 7.58
N LEU A 115 -26.19 19.64 7.99
CA LEU A 115 -26.82 18.51 7.30
C LEU A 115 -27.34 18.84 5.89
N LYS A 116 -27.41 20.13 5.54
CA LYS A 116 -27.81 20.58 4.21
C LYS A 116 -26.63 20.74 3.24
N ASP A 117 -25.40 20.82 3.75
CA ASP A 117 -24.19 20.92 2.95
C ASP A 117 -24.08 19.76 1.95
N SER A 118 -23.67 20.07 0.71
CA SER A 118 -23.58 19.08 -0.35
C SER A 118 -22.48 18.05 -0.08
N GLY A 119 -21.32 18.50 0.44
CA GLY A 119 -20.22 17.63 0.83
C GLY A 119 -20.63 16.66 1.93
N VAL A 120 -21.24 17.18 3.01
CA VAL A 120 -21.76 16.35 4.12
C VAL A 120 -22.76 15.31 3.63
N LYS A 121 -23.71 15.69 2.74
CA LYS A 121 -24.68 14.74 2.16
C LYS A 121 -24.00 13.64 1.35
N LEU A 122 -23.03 13.97 0.51
CA LEU A 122 -22.31 13.00 -0.31
C LEU A 122 -21.59 11.98 0.56
N VAL A 123 -20.89 12.43 1.61
CA VAL A 123 -20.20 11.55 2.56
C VAL A 123 -21.20 10.63 3.28
N ASN A 124 -22.32 11.17 3.74
CA ASN A 124 -23.34 10.38 4.43
C ASN A 124 -23.97 9.31 3.52
N GLU A 125 -24.30 9.65 2.27
CA GLU A 125 -24.84 8.66 1.32
C GLU A 125 -23.77 7.62 0.92
N PHE A 126 -22.52 8.04 0.74
CA PHE A 126 -21.41 7.12 0.49
C PHE A 126 -21.26 6.11 1.63
N ALA A 127 -21.24 6.58 2.88
CA ALA A 127 -21.11 5.72 4.07
C ALA A 127 -22.24 4.69 4.15
N LYS A 128 -23.50 5.11 3.93
CA LYS A 128 -24.66 4.21 3.89
C LYS A 128 -24.52 3.12 2.83
N LEU A 129 -24.08 3.49 1.61
CA LEU A 129 -23.92 2.55 0.52
C LEU A 129 -22.75 1.59 0.77
N ASP A 130 -21.65 2.08 1.36
CA ASP A 130 -20.50 1.25 1.72
C ASP A 130 -20.86 0.22 2.81
N ASP A 131 -21.60 0.63 3.83
CA ASP A 131 -22.12 -0.29 4.86
C ASP A 131 -23.07 -1.33 4.26
N LYS A 132 -23.96 -0.91 3.36
CA LYS A 132 -24.85 -1.82 2.65
C LYS A 132 -24.06 -2.82 1.80
N LYS A 133 -23.02 -2.35 1.09
CA LYS A 133 -22.12 -3.21 0.30
C LYS A 133 -21.41 -4.23 1.19
N LYS A 134 -20.89 -3.82 2.35
CA LYS A 134 -20.28 -4.74 3.34
C LYS A 134 -21.29 -5.79 3.81
N SER A 135 -22.51 -5.39 4.12
CA SER A 135 -23.56 -6.32 4.56
C SER A 135 -23.93 -7.36 3.49
N TYR A 136 -23.98 -6.96 2.22
CA TYR A 136 -24.23 -7.89 1.12
C TYR A 136 -23.03 -8.79 0.83
N LYS A 137 -21.80 -8.29 1.01
CA LYS A 137 -20.61 -9.11 0.87
C LYS A 137 -20.62 -10.27 1.87
N ALA A 138 -20.94 -10.00 3.14
CA ALA A 138 -21.08 -11.05 4.15
C ALA A 138 -22.15 -12.08 3.76
N LYS A 139 -23.32 -11.64 3.27
CA LYS A 139 -24.36 -12.56 2.78
C LYS A 139 -23.95 -13.37 1.56
N ILE A 140 -23.15 -12.79 0.67
CA ILE A 140 -22.62 -13.51 -0.50
C ILE A 140 -21.65 -14.60 -0.03
N GLU A 141 -20.79 -14.29 0.94
CA GLU A 141 -19.87 -15.28 1.54
C GLU A 141 -20.65 -16.43 2.18
N GLU A 142 -21.71 -16.15 2.96
CA GLU A 142 -22.60 -17.18 3.52
C GLU A 142 -23.25 -18.06 2.43
N ILE A 143 -23.78 -17.44 1.37
CA ILE A 143 -24.38 -18.17 0.24
C ILE A 143 -23.34 -19.00 -0.51
N ASP A 144 -22.11 -18.49 -0.66
CA ASP A 144 -21.03 -19.20 -1.34
C ASP A 144 -20.59 -20.44 -0.55
N GLU A 145 -20.58 -20.37 0.79
CA GLU A 145 -20.36 -21.53 1.67
C GLU A 145 -21.45 -22.58 1.48
N GLU A 146 -22.73 -22.19 1.55
CA GLU A 146 -23.86 -23.10 1.30
C GLU A 146 -23.80 -23.73 -0.10
N LEU A 147 -23.43 -22.94 -1.11
CA LEU A 147 -23.28 -23.43 -2.48
C LEU A 147 -22.15 -24.46 -2.59
N GLU A 148 -21.05 -24.31 -1.84
CA GLU A 148 -19.95 -25.28 -1.88
C GLU A 148 -20.36 -26.63 -1.28
N GLU A 149 -21.09 -26.62 -0.15
CA GLU A 149 -21.66 -27.85 0.43
C GLU A 149 -22.56 -28.59 -0.58
N ILE A 150 -23.42 -27.84 -1.29
CA ILE A 150 -24.28 -28.42 -2.34
C ILE A 150 -23.47 -28.96 -3.52
N LYS A 151 -22.39 -28.29 -3.94
CA LYS A 151 -21.52 -28.78 -5.01
C LYS A 151 -20.86 -30.10 -4.63
N GLU A 152 -20.35 -30.21 -3.40
CA GLU A 152 -19.76 -31.45 -2.89
C GLU A 152 -20.79 -32.58 -2.86
N ALA A 153 -21.98 -32.33 -2.35
CA ALA A 153 -23.07 -33.30 -2.30
C ALA A 153 -23.46 -33.78 -3.71
N VAL A 154 -23.57 -32.88 -4.68
CA VAL A 154 -23.91 -33.20 -6.08
C VAL A 154 -22.78 -34.00 -6.75
N ILE A 155 -21.52 -33.67 -6.47
CA ILE A 155 -20.37 -34.44 -6.94
C ILE A 155 -20.41 -35.89 -6.44
N GLN A 156 -20.70 -36.07 -5.14
CA GLN A 156 -20.83 -37.39 -4.53
C GLN A 156 -22.01 -38.17 -5.12
N TYR A 157 -23.19 -37.55 -5.17
CA TYR A 157 -24.39 -38.13 -5.76
C TYR A 157 -24.13 -38.60 -7.19
N ALA A 158 -23.59 -37.73 -8.04
CA ALA A 158 -23.31 -38.03 -9.43
C ALA A 158 -22.28 -39.16 -9.59
N GLY A 159 -21.28 -39.22 -8.70
CA GLY A 159 -20.31 -40.31 -8.62
C GLY A 159 -20.96 -41.66 -8.31
N ASN A 160 -21.87 -41.71 -7.34
CA ASN A 160 -22.53 -42.94 -6.90
C ASN A 160 -23.39 -43.59 -8.00
N ILE A 161 -24.05 -42.79 -8.83
CA ILE A 161 -24.90 -43.27 -9.93
C ILE A 161 -24.22 -43.23 -11.31
N GLY A 162 -22.95 -42.79 -11.36
CA GLY A 162 -22.15 -42.77 -12.60
C GLY A 162 -22.58 -41.74 -13.65
N VAL A 163 -23.20 -40.62 -13.25
CA VAL A 163 -23.65 -39.57 -14.19
C VAL A 163 -22.72 -38.35 -14.19
N LYS A 164 -22.70 -37.61 -15.31
CA LYS A 164 -21.95 -36.33 -15.42
C LYS A 164 -22.85 -35.10 -15.40
N VAL A 165 -24.17 -35.29 -15.42
CA VAL A 165 -25.18 -34.23 -15.41
C VAL A 165 -26.31 -34.66 -14.47
N VAL A 166 -26.66 -33.79 -13.52
CA VAL A 166 -27.80 -33.96 -12.62
C VAL A 166 -28.88 -32.97 -13.03
N ILE A 167 -30.10 -33.46 -13.23
CA ILE A 167 -31.22 -32.67 -13.77
C ILE A 167 -32.18 -32.30 -12.63
N GLY A 168 -32.48 -31.02 -12.49
CA GLY A 168 -33.55 -30.48 -11.65
C GLY A 168 -34.81 -30.19 -12.45
N SER A 169 -35.75 -29.45 -11.86
CA SER A 169 -37.03 -29.09 -12.50
C SER A 169 -36.84 -28.31 -13.80
N ASP A 170 -36.05 -27.24 -13.75
CA ASP A 170 -35.83 -26.25 -14.82
C ASP A 170 -34.34 -25.96 -15.03
N HIS A 171 -33.47 -26.50 -14.17
CA HIS A 171 -32.02 -26.35 -14.21
C HIS A 171 -31.32 -27.70 -14.27
N LYS A 172 -30.03 -27.68 -14.60
CA LYS A 172 -29.14 -28.84 -14.52
C LYS A 172 -27.76 -28.43 -14.02
N LEU A 173 -27.13 -29.33 -13.29
CA LEU A 173 -25.75 -29.22 -12.84
C LEU A 173 -24.88 -30.16 -13.68
N LYS A 174 -23.88 -29.61 -14.36
CA LYS A 174 -22.88 -30.39 -15.09
C LYS A 174 -21.63 -30.51 -14.24
N ILE A 175 -21.19 -31.74 -13.99
CA ILE A 175 -19.93 -32.04 -13.30
C ILE A 175 -18.85 -32.27 -14.37
N ALA A 176 -17.76 -31.53 -14.27
CA ALA A 176 -16.59 -31.70 -15.11
C ALA A 176 -15.35 -31.90 -14.24
N SER A 177 -14.59 -32.96 -14.53
CA SER A 177 -13.27 -33.16 -13.96
C SER A 177 -12.24 -32.40 -14.78
N SER A 178 -11.31 -31.74 -14.11
CA SER A 178 -10.15 -31.11 -14.74
C SER A 178 -8.93 -31.30 -13.86
N GLU A 179 -7.77 -31.42 -14.46
CA GLU A 179 -6.51 -31.41 -13.74
C GLU A 179 -6.14 -29.97 -13.37
N LYS A 180 -5.92 -29.75 -12.08
CA LYS A 180 -5.35 -28.53 -11.52
C LYS A 180 -3.88 -28.78 -11.26
N ILE A 181 -3.04 -28.07 -12.00
CA ILE A 181 -1.59 -28.11 -11.82
C ILE A 181 -1.23 -27.01 -10.81
N ASN A 182 -0.72 -27.39 -9.65
CA ASN A 182 -0.17 -26.51 -8.63
C ASN A 182 1.34 -26.39 -8.88
N VAL A 183 1.80 -25.15 -9.06
CA VAL A 183 3.21 -24.83 -9.32
C VAL A 183 3.76 -24.14 -8.07
N PRO A 184 4.99 -24.46 -7.61
CA PRO A 184 5.59 -23.84 -6.44
C PRO A 184 5.57 -22.30 -6.47
N GLY A 185 5.32 -21.70 -5.29
CA GLY A 185 5.18 -20.26 -5.11
C GLY A 185 6.46 -19.47 -5.40
N LYS A 186 6.35 -18.17 -5.69
CA LYS A 186 7.53 -17.30 -5.91
C LYS A 186 8.42 -17.27 -4.65
N GLY A 187 9.73 -17.51 -4.82
CA GLY A 187 10.71 -17.49 -3.73
C GLY A 187 10.88 -18.80 -2.95
N THR A 188 10.28 -19.92 -3.40
CA THR A 188 10.54 -21.23 -2.81
C THR A 188 11.74 -21.91 -3.46
N ARG A 189 12.50 -22.70 -2.68
CA ARG A 189 13.64 -23.50 -3.19
C ARG A 189 13.21 -24.46 -4.31
N GLU A 190 12.04 -25.05 -4.18
CA GLU A 190 11.45 -25.94 -5.18
C GLU A 190 11.20 -25.23 -6.51
N ARG A 191 10.80 -23.94 -6.47
CA ARG A 191 10.64 -23.13 -7.69
C ARG A 191 11.98 -22.81 -8.33
N GLU A 192 12.99 -22.50 -7.53
CA GLU A 192 14.35 -22.24 -8.02
C GLU A 192 14.92 -23.49 -8.71
N SER A 193 14.79 -24.66 -8.09
CA SER A 193 15.20 -25.94 -8.69
C SER A 193 14.42 -26.27 -9.97
N LEU A 194 13.12 -25.95 -10.02
CA LEU A 194 12.32 -26.11 -11.25
C LEU A 194 12.77 -25.14 -12.37
N ILE A 195 13.13 -23.90 -12.04
CA ILE A 195 13.68 -22.93 -13.00
C ILE A 195 15.04 -23.43 -13.54
N GLU A 196 15.91 -23.93 -12.66
CA GLU A 196 17.21 -24.48 -13.04
C GLU A 196 17.07 -25.70 -13.95
N LEU A 197 16.15 -26.63 -13.62
CA LEU A 197 15.83 -27.77 -14.47
C LEU A 197 15.33 -27.33 -15.85
N LEU A 198 14.39 -26.39 -15.93
CA LEU A 198 13.90 -25.87 -17.22
C LEU A 198 15.00 -25.17 -18.04
N SER A 199 15.98 -24.56 -17.35
CA SER A 199 17.17 -23.99 -18.00
C SER A 199 18.09 -25.08 -18.56
N GLN A 200 18.34 -26.15 -17.80
CA GLN A 200 19.16 -27.29 -18.23
C GLN A 200 18.54 -28.03 -19.43
N LEU A 201 17.21 -28.06 -19.50
CA LEU A 201 16.46 -28.69 -20.58
C LEU A 201 16.23 -27.74 -21.78
N ASN A 202 16.80 -26.53 -21.78
CA ASN A 202 16.60 -25.49 -22.81
C ASN A 202 15.12 -25.13 -23.09
N ARG A 203 14.23 -25.31 -22.10
CA ARG A 203 12.79 -24.99 -22.22
C ARG A 203 12.39 -23.68 -21.56
N LEU A 204 13.33 -22.98 -20.93
CA LEU A 204 13.07 -21.73 -20.22
C LEU A 204 12.59 -20.58 -21.14
N GLU A 205 13.06 -20.54 -22.38
CA GLU A 205 12.63 -19.55 -23.39
C GLU A 205 11.19 -19.81 -23.87
N GLU A 206 10.80 -21.09 -23.97
CA GLU A 206 9.45 -21.49 -24.40
C GLU A 206 8.36 -21.15 -23.37
N VAL A 207 8.74 -20.96 -22.10
CA VAL A 207 7.86 -20.48 -21.03
C VAL A 207 8.05 -18.99 -20.70
N SER A 208 8.64 -18.20 -21.59
CA SER A 208 8.75 -16.73 -21.46
C SER A 208 9.19 -16.25 -20.05
N VAL A 209 10.43 -16.57 -19.65
CA VAL A 209 11.02 -16.13 -18.36
C VAL A 209 10.27 -16.71 -17.13
N PHE A 210 9.84 -17.96 -17.22
CA PHE A 210 9.09 -18.68 -16.18
C PHE A 210 7.69 -18.10 -15.91
N ASP A 211 6.87 -18.05 -16.95
CA ASP A 211 5.43 -17.86 -16.84
C ASP A 211 4.74 -19.17 -16.40
N VAL A 212 4.09 -19.11 -15.24
CA VAL A 212 3.34 -20.22 -14.64
C VAL A 212 2.16 -20.65 -15.52
N ALA A 213 1.54 -19.72 -16.25
CA ALA A 213 0.41 -20.05 -17.13
C ALA A 213 0.86 -20.82 -18.37
N GLU A 214 1.96 -20.41 -19.00
CA GLU A 214 2.54 -21.13 -20.15
C GLU A 214 3.12 -22.49 -19.74
N LEU A 215 3.75 -22.60 -18.56
CA LEU A 215 4.19 -23.89 -18.03
C LEU A 215 3.01 -24.87 -17.82
N LYS A 216 1.92 -24.41 -17.19
CA LYS A 216 0.70 -25.23 -17.01
C LYS A 216 0.11 -25.67 -18.35
N LYS A 217 0.17 -24.80 -19.37
CA LYS A 217 -0.31 -25.08 -20.72
C LYS A 217 0.57 -26.11 -21.42
N ALA A 218 1.90 -25.98 -21.35
CA ALA A 218 2.85 -26.92 -21.94
C ALA A 218 2.71 -28.33 -21.36
N ILE A 219 2.51 -28.45 -20.04
CA ILE A 219 2.26 -29.72 -19.35
C ILE A 219 0.93 -30.33 -19.79
N LYS A 220 -0.13 -29.52 -19.86
CA LYS A 220 -1.49 -29.99 -20.20
C LYS A 220 -1.65 -30.36 -21.68
N GLU A 221 -0.92 -29.70 -22.57
CA GLU A 221 -0.95 -29.94 -24.02
C GLU A 221 0.12 -30.97 -24.46
N GLU A 222 0.86 -31.57 -23.52
CA GLU A 222 1.96 -32.53 -23.77
C GLU A 222 2.95 -32.04 -24.85
N LYS A 223 3.34 -30.76 -24.77
CA LYS A 223 4.18 -30.13 -25.81
C LYS A 223 5.62 -30.64 -25.85
N TRP A 224 6.07 -31.29 -24.78
CA TRP A 224 7.45 -31.76 -24.63
C TRP A 224 7.49 -33.28 -24.55
N ASP A 225 8.67 -33.85 -24.79
CA ASP A 225 8.88 -35.30 -24.71
C ASP A 225 8.49 -35.84 -23.33
N SER A 226 8.02 -37.08 -23.29
CA SER A 226 7.53 -37.75 -22.07
C SER A 226 8.55 -37.70 -20.93
N ASP A 227 9.84 -37.87 -21.26
CA ASP A 227 10.93 -37.87 -20.28
C ASP A 227 11.12 -36.49 -19.64
N ILE A 228 10.91 -35.41 -20.40
CA ILE A 228 10.97 -34.02 -19.92
C ILE A 228 9.76 -33.73 -19.03
N LEU A 229 8.56 -34.15 -19.47
CA LEU A 229 7.33 -33.95 -18.70
C LEU A 229 7.38 -34.71 -17.37
N ASP A 230 7.96 -35.90 -17.34
CA ASP A 230 8.06 -36.70 -16.12
C ASP A 230 9.08 -36.14 -15.12
N GLU A 231 10.17 -35.52 -15.58
CA GLU A 231 11.07 -34.75 -14.70
C GLU A 231 10.39 -33.50 -14.13
N ILE A 232 9.59 -32.79 -14.93
CA ILE A 232 8.88 -31.59 -14.49
C ILE A 232 7.73 -31.93 -13.52
N LYS A 233 7.03 -33.05 -13.74
CA LYS A 233 5.97 -33.57 -12.85
C LYS A 233 6.45 -33.87 -11.42
N LYS A 234 7.76 -34.02 -11.19
CA LYS A 234 8.32 -34.16 -9.83
C LYS A 234 8.27 -32.86 -9.01
N TYR A 235 8.12 -31.72 -9.67
CA TYR A 235 8.12 -30.39 -9.06
C TYR A 235 6.74 -29.71 -9.07
N VAL A 236 5.74 -30.34 -9.71
CA VAL A 236 4.38 -29.82 -9.77
C VAL A 236 3.41 -30.85 -9.22
N GLU A 237 2.40 -30.40 -8.49
CA GLU A 237 1.36 -31.27 -7.96
C GLU A 237 0.15 -31.20 -8.89
N ILE A 238 -0.30 -32.36 -9.40
CA ILE A 238 -1.46 -32.47 -10.29
C ILE A 238 -2.61 -33.08 -9.49
N GLU A 239 -3.61 -32.24 -9.19
CA GLU A 239 -4.82 -32.67 -8.50
C GLU A 239 -5.99 -32.76 -9.48
N THR A 240 -6.74 -33.86 -9.44
CA THR A 240 -8.02 -33.91 -10.16
C THR A 240 -9.07 -33.16 -9.36
N VAL A 241 -9.47 -31.99 -9.85
CA VAL A 241 -10.56 -31.21 -9.27
C VAL A 241 -11.83 -31.38 -10.07
N LYS A 242 -12.97 -31.47 -9.36
CA LYS A 242 -14.29 -31.49 -9.99
C LYS A 242 -14.90 -30.10 -9.87
N SER A 243 -15.45 -29.62 -10.97
CA SER A 243 -16.19 -28.37 -11.03
C SER A 243 -17.66 -28.65 -11.32
N VAL A 244 -18.54 -27.86 -10.70
CA VAL A 244 -19.99 -27.93 -10.91
C VAL A 244 -20.43 -26.64 -11.60
N ARG A 245 -21.15 -26.77 -12.72
CA ARG A 245 -21.70 -25.62 -13.46
C ARG A 245 -23.21 -25.71 -13.58
N LEU A 246 -23.89 -24.67 -13.15
CA LEU A 246 -25.33 -24.48 -13.33
C LEU A 246 -25.66 -24.00 -14.74
N SER A 247 -26.71 -24.58 -15.34
CA SER A 247 -27.28 -24.11 -16.60
C SER A 247 -28.77 -24.42 -16.64
N LYS A 248 -29.53 -23.72 -17.49
CA LYS A 248 -30.94 -24.05 -17.72
C LYS A 248 -31.06 -25.42 -18.39
N SER A 249 -32.08 -26.19 -18.01
CA SER A 249 -32.46 -27.41 -18.70
C SER A 249 -33.49 -27.09 -19.78
N LYS A 250 -33.26 -27.54 -21.02
CA LYS A 250 -34.31 -27.55 -22.04
C LYS A 250 -35.17 -28.77 -21.75
N ARG A 251 -36.36 -28.59 -21.16
CA ARG A 251 -37.42 -29.58 -21.35
C ARG A 251 -38.01 -29.28 -22.72
N GLU A 252 -37.85 -30.22 -23.65
CA GLU A 252 -38.78 -30.32 -24.77
C GLU A 252 -40.08 -30.89 -24.17
N ASP A 253 -41.15 -30.11 -24.21
CA ASP A 253 -42.51 -30.59 -23.94
C ASP A 253 -42.94 -31.60 -25.01
#